data_AF-A0A371D350-F1
#
_entry.id   AF-A0A371D350-F1
#
_cell.length_a   1.000
_cell.length_b   1.000
_cell.length_c   1.000
_cell.angle_alpha   90.00
_cell.angle_beta   90.00
_cell.angle_gamma   90.00
#
_symmetry.space_group_name_H-M   'P 1'
#
loop_
_entity.id
_entity.type
_entity.pdbx_description
1 polymer ?
#
loop_
_entity_poly.entity_id
_entity_poly.type
_entity_poly.pdbx_seq_one_letter_code
_entity_poly.pdbx_strand_id
1 'polypeptide(L)'
;MELERALHRYCWAKEKRRLIKDGRHSLFKELVLNVYGVAADSLPELAEEVAEREALNALQNITLDEKELLGETACLIADLTPLLNGDPPPPPTSSDDPEGNKVIAPLLPIMHRLDTLASDRTLQSLWSLCDDYLTKFLARKRRLAAAQQDPDTPKNKIEKVAVTFGVQRWLQKITSVTRDHLQIATAILSARMAPLLETSPTVRAVYAKANPQDYVVSEKHVADTLILAGEAEGEEVRQLAKMFVQWMKTRNTRKVPVPPEDESWTESSENAIHCECALLTELHKLSLEGQPIIGYIGVSKLPCALCHLYFECYRKITGTVITTLGTHGRFMLWGTPALSTNDDRVKEALREKLKAKLLVEARIAKTQQPSSQNVVASQASVVGVAGENTVIPLTVEEMIRGIQNQYVR
;
A
#
# COMPACT_ATOMS: atom_id res chain seq x y z
N MET A 1 -2.82 31.65 -8.39
CA MET A 1 -3.91 32.10 -7.50
C MET A 1 -5.31 31.86 -8.07
N GLU A 2 -5.69 32.39 -9.24
CA GLU A 2 -7.06 32.20 -9.78
C GLU A 2 -7.40 30.73 -10.06
N LEU A 3 -6.49 30.00 -10.70
CA LEU A 3 -6.66 28.56 -10.96
C LEU A 3 -6.88 27.77 -9.66
N GLU A 4 -6.10 28.05 -8.63
CA GLU A 4 -6.22 27.38 -7.33
C GLU A 4 -7.58 27.66 -6.68
N ARG A 5 -8.02 28.92 -6.71
CA ARG A 5 -9.36 29.30 -6.22
C ARG A 5 -10.47 28.56 -6.96
N ALA A 6 -10.36 28.45 -8.28
CA ALA A 6 -11.33 27.68 -9.08
C ALA A 6 -11.34 26.19 -8.71
N LEU A 7 -10.16 25.60 -8.45
CA LEU A 7 -10.05 24.20 -8.04
C LEU A 7 -10.70 23.94 -6.67
N HIS A 8 -10.47 24.81 -5.68
CA HIS A 8 -11.11 24.71 -4.36
C HIS A 8 -12.63 24.88 -4.44
N ARG A 9 -13.14 25.83 -5.25
CA ARG A 9 -14.59 25.93 -5.52
C ARG A 9 -15.16 24.63 -6.05
N TYR A 10 -14.52 24.09 -7.09
CA TYR A 10 -14.98 22.89 -7.77
C TYR A 10 -14.91 21.65 -6.87
N CYS A 11 -13.87 21.56 -6.02
CA CYS A 11 -13.62 20.43 -5.14
C CYS A 11 -14.24 20.56 -3.75
N TRP A 12 -14.96 21.64 -3.45
CA TRP A 12 -15.44 21.98 -2.11
C TRP A 12 -16.11 20.83 -1.36
N ALA A 13 -17.10 20.19 -2.00
CA ALA A 13 -17.84 19.08 -1.39
C ALA A 13 -16.94 17.86 -1.09
N LYS A 14 -15.89 17.66 -1.89
CA LYS A 14 -14.91 16.58 -1.71
C LYS A 14 -13.99 16.89 -0.54
N GLU A 15 -13.51 18.13 -0.42
CA GLU A 15 -12.66 18.59 0.68
C GLU A 15 -13.41 18.53 2.01
N LYS A 16 -14.62 19.11 2.07
CA LYS A 16 -15.52 19.01 3.22
C LYS A 16 -15.73 17.57 3.66
N ARG A 17 -16.08 16.68 2.73
CA ARG A 17 -16.28 15.25 3.02
C ARG A 17 -15.03 14.61 3.61
N ARG A 18 -13.83 14.90 3.07
CA ARG A 18 -12.57 14.31 3.55
C ARG A 18 -12.19 14.77 4.95
N LEU A 19 -12.49 16.03 5.29
CA LEU A 19 -12.27 16.58 6.62
C LEU A 19 -13.12 15.85 7.67
N ILE A 20 -14.43 15.74 7.42
CA ILE A 20 -15.38 15.20 8.41
C ILE A 20 -15.55 13.67 8.34
N LYS A 21 -14.98 13.01 7.32
CA LYS A 21 -15.15 11.58 7.06
C LYS A 21 -14.88 10.76 8.33
N ASP A 22 -15.83 9.89 8.68
CA ASP A 22 -15.73 8.95 9.81
C ASP A 22 -15.38 9.61 11.16
N GLY A 23 -15.69 10.90 11.34
CA GLY A 23 -15.37 11.64 12.58
C GLY A 23 -13.87 11.89 12.81
N ARG A 24 -13.02 11.76 11.78
CA ARG A 24 -11.55 11.87 11.90
C ARG A 24 -11.06 13.17 12.52
N HIS A 25 -11.69 14.30 12.19
CA HIS A 25 -11.34 15.59 12.79
C HIS A 25 -11.57 15.59 14.31
N SER A 26 -12.68 15.02 14.78
CA SER A 26 -12.98 14.87 16.21
C SER A 26 -12.00 13.93 16.90
N LEU A 27 -11.66 12.80 16.27
CA LEU A 27 -10.68 11.86 16.79
C LEU A 27 -9.28 12.48 16.91
N PHE A 28 -8.86 13.26 15.91
CA PHE A 28 -7.59 13.97 15.96
C PHE A 28 -7.58 15.04 17.06
N LYS A 29 -8.68 15.78 17.23
CA LYS A 29 -8.84 16.73 18.33
C LYS A 29 -8.74 16.04 19.70
N GLU A 30 -9.40 14.89 19.86
CA GLU A 30 -9.35 14.09 21.09
C GLU A 30 -7.93 13.57 21.39
N LEU A 31 -7.21 13.11 20.37
CA LEU A 31 -5.79 12.76 20.49
C LEU A 31 -4.97 13.93 21.03
N VAL A 32 -5.10 15.12 20.43
CA VAL A 32 -4.31 16.29 20.84
C VAL A 32 -4.64 16.66 22.28
N LEU A 33 -5.92 16.64 22.66
CA LEU A 33 -6.32 16.88 24.05
C LEU A 33 -5.68 15.88 25.02
N ASN A 34 -5.56 14.61 24.66
CA ASN A 34 -4.93 13.60 25.51
C ASN A 34 -3.41 13.80 25.61
N VAL A 35 -2.74 14.23 24.53
CA VAL A 35 -1.29 14.54 24.55
C VAL A 35 -0.95 15.75 25.43
N TYR A 36 -1.86 16.72 25.52
CA TYR A 36 -1.71 17.90 26.37
C TYR A 36 -2.35 17.74 27.77
N GLY A 37 -3.07 16.63 27.98
CA GLY A 37 -3.86 16.37 29.18
C GLY A 37 -3.08 15.67 30.29
N VAL A 38 -3.80 14.85 31.05
CA VAL A 38 -3.27 14.08 32.19
C VAL A 38 -2.28 13.03 31.70
N ALA A 39 -1.18 12.84 32.45
CA ALA A 39 -0.17 11.83 32.14
C ALA A 39 -0.81 10.42 32.02
N ALA A 40 -0.40 9.63 31.03
CA ALA A 40 -1.04 8.35 30.74
C ALA A 40 -1.01 7.38 31.92
N ASP A 41 0.05 7.42 32.74
CA ASP A 41 0.21 6.60 33.95
C ASP A 41 -0.77 6.97 35.08
N SER A 42 -1.36 8.17 35.01
CA SER A 42 -2.32 8.67 35.98
C SER A 42 -3.78 8.46 35.56
N LEU A 43 -4.04 7.89 34.37
CA LEU A 43 -5.38 7.64 33.85
C LEU A 43 -5.92 6.28 34.33
N PRO A 44 -6.93 6.22 35.22
CA PRO A 44 -7.46 4.95 35.73
C PRO A 44 -8.02 4.05 34.62
N GLU A 45 -8.63 4.64 33.58
CA GLU A 45 -9.19 3.93 32.44
C GLU A 45 -8.13 3.29 31.53
N LEU A 46 -6.84 3.54 31.78
CA LEU A 46 -5.71 2.92 31.09
C LEU A 46 -4.94 1.93 31.99
N ALA A 47 -5.42 1.64 33.21
CA ALA A 47 -4.74 0.74 34.13
C ALA A 47 -4.50 -0.66 33.52
N GLU A 48 -5.54 -1.24 32.92
CA GLU A 48 -5.52 -2.55 32.26
C GLU A 48 -5.14 -2.49 30.77
N GLU A 49 -4.94 -1.28 30.23
CA GLU A 49 -4.76 -1.04 28.79
C GLU A 49 -3.32 -0.65 28.48
N VAL A 50 -2.40 -1.53 28.89
CA VAL A 50 -0.94 -1.32 28.85
C VAL A 50 -0.47 -0.78 27.50
N ALA A 51 -0.91 -1.40 26.40
CA ALA A 51 -0.49 -1.01 25.06
C ALA A 51 -0.92 0.42 24.68
N GLU A 52 -2.14 0.83 25.05
CA GLU A 52 -2.66 2.19 24.82
C GLU A 52 -1.94 3.21 25.70
N ARG A 53 -1.70 2.86 26.97
CA ARG A 53 -0.94 3.68 27.91
C ARG A 53 0.47 3.95 27.40
N GLU A 54 1.18 2.93 26.96
CA GLU A 54 2.52 3.06 26.37
C GLU A 54 2.53 3.95 25.13
N ALA A 55 1.52 3.82 24.25
CA ALA A 55 1.39 4.67 23.07
C ALA A 55 1.14 6.14 23.42
N LEU A 56 0.26 6.39 24.39
CA LEU A 56 -0.01 7.75 24.86
C LEU A 56 1.21 8.36 25.56
N ASN A 57 1.92 7.58 26.39
CA ASN A 57 3.17 8.01 27.01
C ASN A 57 4.22 8.36 25.95
N ALA A 58 4.35 7.57 24.88
CA ALA A 58 5.27 7.90 23.80
C ALA A 58 4.92 9.24 23.13
N LEU A 59 3.63 9.52 22.90
CA LEU A 59 3.17 10.81 22.37
C LEU A 59 3.31 11.97 23.35
N GLN A 60 3.14 11.74 24.65
CA GLN A 60 3.29 12.78 25.68
C GLN A 60 4.76 13.17 25.89
N ASN A 61 5.70 12.27 25.58
CA ASN A 61 7.15 12.44 25.72
C ASN A 61 7.89 12.78 24.40
N ILE A 62 7.17 13.19 23.36
CA ILE A 62 7.79 13.77 22.14
C ILE A 62 8.51 15.08 22.47
N THR A 63 9.32 15.56 21.53
CA THR A 63 10.03 16.84 21.70
C THR A 63 9.04 18.01 21.80
N LEU A 64 9.48 19.12 22.41
CA LEU A 64 8.65 20.33 22.52
C LEU A 64 8.22 20.84 21.13
N ASP A 65 9.15 20.86 20.18
CA ASP A 65 8.89 21.28 18.80
C ASP A 65 7.83 20.38 18.13
N GLU A 66 7.92 19.06 18.27
CA GLU A 66 6.90 18.14 17.75
C GLU A 66 5.53 18.36 18.41
N LYS A 67 5.52 18.67 19.71
CA LYS A 67 4.29 18.97 20.44
C LYS A 67 3.66 20.26 19.95
N GLU A 68 4.45 21.31 19.73
CA GLU A 68 4.00 22.58 19.14
C GLU A 68 3.42 22.37 17.74
N LEU A 69 4.09 21.60 16.88
CA LEU A 69 3.61 21.28 15.52
C LEU A 69 2.30 20.46 15.55
N LEU A 70 2.15 19.54 16.50
CA LEU A 70 0.91 18.80 16.71
C LEU A 70 -0.24 19.74 17.13
N GLY A 71 0.04 20.69 18.02
CA GLY A 71 -0.91 21.72 18.45
C GLY A 71 -1.30 22.65 17.30
N GLU A 72 -0.31 23.13 16.53
CA GLU A 72 -0.52 23.95 15.33
C GLU A 72 -1.43 23.22 14.32
N THR A 73 -1.15 21.93 14.05
CA THR A 73 -1.97 21.11 13.16
C THR A 73 -3.42 21.05 13.64
N ALA A 74 -3.65 20.92 14.94
CA ALA A 74 -4.98 20.89 15.53
C ALA A 74 -5.71 22.24 15.38
N CYS A 75 -5.02 23.36 15.59
CA CYS A 75 -5.55 24.70 15.37
C CYS A 75 -5.94 24.91 13.90
N LEU A 76 -5.05 24.57 12.96
CA LEU A 76 -5.32 24.69 11.53
C LEU A 76 -6.55 23.88 11.10
N ILE A 77 -6.73 22.66 11.64
CA ILE A 77 -7.93 21.86 11.37
C ILE A 77 -9.18 22.45 12.01
N ALA A 78 -9.07 23.02 13.22
CA ALA A 78 -10.17 23.71 13.87
C ALA A 78 -10.62 24.94 13.07
N ASP A 79 -9.69 25.71 12.51
CA ASP A 79 -9.96 26.89 11.67
C ASP A 79 -10.50 26.50 10.28
N LEU A 80 -10.05 25.37 9.74
CA LEU A 80 -10.54 24.86 8.45
C LEU A 80 -12.00 24.40 8.51
N THR A 81 -12.43 23.88 9.67
CA THR A 81 -13.77 23.32 9.87
C THR A 81 -14.89 24.32 9.61
N PRO A 82 -14.94 25.52 10.22
CA PRO A 82 -15.97 26.51 9.92
C PRO A 82 -15.92 27.00 8.47
N LEU A 83 -14.71 27.13 7.89
CA LEU A 83 -14.55 27.56 6.49
C LEU A 83 -15.21 26.58 5.52
N LEU A 84 -14.99 25.27 5.68
CA LEU A 84 -15.56 24.24 4.81
C LEU A 84 -17.00 23.83 5.17
N ASN A 85 -17.52 24.26 6.32
CA ASN A 85 -18.89 23.97 6.71
C ASN A 85 -19.93 24.78 5.94
N GLY A 86 -19.55 25.96 5.44
CA GLY A 86 -20.39 26.77 4.54
C GLY A 86 -20.57 26.18 3.15
N ASP A 87 -21.38 26.86 2.35
CA ASP A 87 -21.51 26.60 0.91
C ASP A 87 -20.30 27.16 0.16
N PRO A 88 -19.90 26.55 -0.99
CA PRO A 88 -18.83 27.11 -1.80
C PRO A 88 -19.24 28.50 -2.30
N PRO A 89 -18.31 29.47 -2.39
CA PRO A 89 -18.63 30.76 -2.97
C PRO A 89 -19.00 30.56 -4.46
N PRO A 90 -19.95 31.36 -4.98
CA PRO A 90 -20.34 31.27 -6.38
C PRO A 90 -19.14 31.54 -7.31
N PRO A 91 -19.21 31.12 -8.58
CA PRO A 91 -18.26 31.54 -9.59
C PRO A 91 -18.18 33.07 -9.65
N PRO A 92 -16.99 33.65 -9.90
CA PRO A 92 -16.84 35.10 -9.99
C PRO A 92 -17.67 35.64 -11.16
N THR A 93 -18.45 36.70 -10.91
CA THR A 93 -19.24 37.41 -11.92
C THR A 93 -18.53 38.65 -12.48
N SER A 94 -17.43 39.05 -11.84
CA SER A 94 -16.53 40.15 -12.23
C SER A 94 -15.07 39.74 -12.00
N SER A 95 -14.11 40.52 -12.52
CA SER A 95 -12.68 40.34 -12.26
C SER A 95 -12.34 40.43 -10.77
N ASP A 96 -13.05 41.31 -10.06
CA ASP A 96 -13.01 41.35 -8.61
C ASP A 96 -13.90 40.22 -8.09
N ASP A 97 -13.30 39.28 -7.36
CA ASP A 97 -13.95 38.09 -6.79
C ASP A 97 -14.16 38.25 -5.28
N PRO A 98 -15.06 39.16 -4.83
CA PRO A 98 -15.18 39.53 -3.42
C PRO A 98 -15.64 38.37 -2.54
N GLU A 99 -16.55 37.53 -3.03
CA GLU A 99 -17.05 36.37 -2.27
C GLU A 99 -16.01 35.25 -2.20
N GLY A 100 -15.28 34.98 -3.28
CA GLY A 100 -14.11 34.09 -3.23
C GLY A 100 -13.01 34.61 -2.30
N ASN A 101 -12.80 35.92 -2.25
CA ASN A 101 -11.85 36.55 -1.33
C ASN A 101 -12.24 36.39 0.14
N LYS A 102 -13.53 36.40 0.48
CA LYS A 102 -13.99 36.20 1.86
C LYS A 102 -13.81 34.76 2.35
N VAL A 103 -14.02 33.78 1.47
CA VAL A 103 -14.11 32.37 1.86
C VAL A 103 -12.86 31.57 1.52
N ILE A 104 -12.35 31.70 0.28
CA ILE A 104 -11.23 30.87 -0.20
C ILE A 104 -9.89 31.48 0.22
N ALA A 105 -9.75 32.82 0.21
CA ALA A 105 -8.46 33.43 0.54
C ALA A 105 -7.96 33.08 1.96
N PRO A 106 -8.81 32.99 3.01
CA PRO A 106 -8.39 32.48 4.32
C PRO A 106 -8.10 30.97 4.35
N LEU A 107 -8.75 30.19 3.47
CA LEU A 107 -8.59 28.74 3.39
C LEU A 107 -7.23 28.34 2.78
N LEU A 108 -6.74 29.06 1.77
CA LEU A 108 -5.49 28.75 1.09
C LEU A 108 -4.26 28.65 2.01
N PRO A 109 -3.93 29.65 2.86
CA PRO A 109 -2.75 29.54 3.73
C PRO A 109 -2.86 28.37 4.71
N ILE A 110 -4.06 28.05 5.20
CA ILE A 110 -4.30 26.89 6.07
C ILE A 110 -4.01 25.60 5.31
N MET A 111 -4.54 25.45 4.09
CA MET A 111 -4.32 24.26 3.27
C MET A 111 -2.84 24.08 2.89
N HIS A 112 -2.14 25.16 2.50
CA HIS A 112 -0.71 25.10 2.22
C HIS A 112 0.12 24.69 3.44
N ARG A 113 -0.19 25.25 4.62
CA ARG A 113 0.53 24.92 5.86
C ARG A 113 0.28 23.47 6.26
N LEU A 114 -0.96 23.00 6.23
CA LEU A 114 -1.29 21.59 6.46
C LEU A 114 -0.59 20.67 5.45
N ASP A 115 -0.49 21.06 4.17
CA ASP A 115 0.17 20.25 3.15
C ASP A 115 1.67 20.14 3.41
N THR A 116 2.28 21.24 3.85
CA THR A 116 3.69 21.29 4.25
C THR A 116 3.95 20.33 5.41
N LEU A 117 3.16 20.42 6.48
CA LEU A 117 3.28 19.54 7.66
C LEU A 117 3.04 18.06 7.30
N ALA A 118 2.08 17.78 6.43
CA ALA A 118 1.75 16.41 6.02
C ALA A 118 2.78 15.79 5.06
N SER A 119 3.53 16.63 4.33
CA SER A 119 4.54 16.21 3.37
C SER A 119 5.96 16.21 3.95
N ASP A 120 6.16 16.82 5.11
CA ASP A 120 7.46 16.82 5.80
C ASP A 120 7.83 15.39 6.26
N ARG A 121 8.93 14.88 5.73
CA ARG A 121 9.45 13.54 6.07
C ARG A 121 10.01 13.48 7.49
N THR A 122 10.44 14.61 8.05
CA THR A 122 10.95 14.66 9.43
C THR A 122 9.85 14.38 10.45
N LEU A 123 8.59 14.67 10.11
CA LEU A 123 7.41 14.43 10.95
C LEU A 123 6.81 13.03 10.78
N GLN A 124 7.41 12.15 9.96
CA GLN A 124 6.86 10.82 9.71
C GLN A 124 6.80 9.97 10.99
N SER A 125 7.79 10.09 11.88
CA SER A 125 7.79 9.44 13.20
C SER A 125 6.62 9.91 14.05
N LEU A 126 6.42 11.22 14.15
CA LEU A 126 5.30 11.83 14.89
C LEU A 126 3.94 11.32 14.40
N TRP A 127 3.71 11.29 13.09
CA TRP A 127 2.47 10.78 12.52
C TRP A 127 2.27 9.28 12.78
N SER A 128 3.35 8.51 12.79
CA SER A 128 3.30 7.08 13.12
C SER A 128 2.94 6.84 14.59
N LEU A 129 3.45 7.65 15.51
CA LEU A 129 3.05 7.62 16.92
C LEU A 129 1.56 7.96 17.09
N CYS A 130 1.06 8.95 16.34
CA CYS A 130 -0.37 9.28 16.34
C CYS A 130 -1.23 8.09 15.87
N ASP A 131 -0.82 7.43 14.78
CA ASP A 131 -1.52 6.28 14.20
C ASP A 131 -1.53 5.08 15.16
N ASP A 132 -0.42 4.82 15.86
CA ASP A 132 -0.31 3.76 16.87
C ASP A 132 -1.28 4.01 18.04
N TYR A 133 -1.24 5.21 18.62
CA TYR A 133 -2.15 5.58 19.70
C TYR A 133 -3.63 5.51 19.27
N LEU A 134 -4.00 6.08 18.12
CA LEU A 134 -5.38 6.04 17.63
C LEU A 134 -5.87 4.62 17.38
N THR A 135 -4.99 3.73 16.90
CA THR A 135 -5.33 2.33 16.69
C THR A 135 -5.71 1.65 17.99
N LYS A 136 -4.93 1.86 19.05
CA LYS A 136 -5.16 1.29 20.40
C LYS A 136 -6.37 1.92 21.08
N PHE A 137 -6.47 3.25 21.04
CA PHE A 137 -7.61 4.03 21.53
C PHE A 137 -8.94 3.57 20.93
N LEU A 138 -9.00 3.41 19.61
CA LEU A 138 -10.20 2.92 18.93
C LEU A 138 -10.48 1.45 19.25
N ALA A 139 -9.47 0.62 19.45
CA ALA A 139 -9.66 -0.77 19.87
C ALA A 139 -10.31 -0.87 21.26
N ARG A 140 -9.89 -0.03 22.21
CA ARG A 140 -10.52 0.07 23.53
C ARG A 140 -11.95 0.59 23.44
N LYS A 141 -12.20 1.72 22.75
CA LYS A 141 -13.56 2.25 22.55
C LYS A 141 -14.52 1.21 21.97
N ARG A 142 -14.05 0.38 21.02
CA ARG A 142 -14.84 -0.72 20.46
C ARG A 142 -15.17 -1.80 21.49
N ARG A 143 -14.20 -2.23 22.31
CA ARG A 143 -14.42 -3.24 23.36
C ARG A 143 -15.44 -2.75 24.39
N LEU A 144 -15.32 -1.50 24.82
CA LEU A 144 -16.28 -0.89 25.75
C LEU A 144 -17.69 -0.80 25.14
N ALA A 145 -17.79 -0.37 23.88
CA ALA A 145 -19.07 -0.33 23.17
C ALA A 145 -19.70 -1.72 23.01
N ALA A 146 -18.89 -2.76 22.74
CA ALA A 146 -19.37 -4.14 22.62
C ALA A 146 -19.82 -4.72 23.98
N ALA A 147 -19.16 -4.36 25.08
CA ALA A 147 -19.55 -4.79 26.43
C ALA A 147 -20.86 -4.13 26.92
N GLN A 148 -21.21 -2.97 26.38
CA GLN A 148 -22.42 -2.22 26.73
C GLN A 148 -23.63 -2.55 25.82
N GLN A 149 -23.48 -3.42 24.82
CA GLN A 149 -24.58 -3.83 23.94
C GLN A 149 -25.40 -4.96 24.54
N ASP A 150 -26.73 -4.80 24.47
CA ASP A 150 -27.72 -5.84 24.78
C ASP A 150 -27.56 -7.03 23.79
N PRO A 151 -27.45 -8.29 24.26
CA PRO A 151 -27.28 -9.48 23.42
C PRO A 151 -28.36 -9.64 22.32
N ASP A 152 -29.54 -9.03 22.47
CA ASP A 152 -30.64 -9.12 21.49
C ASP A 152 -30.59 -8.08 20.36
N THR A 153 -29.61 -7.17 20.35
CA THR A 153 -29.51 -6.17 19.28
C THR A 153 -28.83 -6.75 18.02
N PRO A 154 -29.45 -6.71 16.83
CA PRO A 154 -28.89 -7.31 15.63
C PRO A 154 -27.52 -6.72 15.25
N LYS A 155 -26.50 -7.59 15.18
CA LYS A 155 -25.08 -7.31 14.82
C LYS A 155 -24.87 -6.56 13.49
N ASN A 156 -25.92 -6.41 12.68
CA ASN A 156 -25.86 -5.72 11.38
C ASN A 156 -25.73 -4.19 11.48
N LYS A 157 -25.88 -3.61 12.68
CA LYS A 157 -25.55 -2.20 12.98
C LYS A 157 -24.20 -2.03 13.68
N ILE A 158 -23.35 -3.06 13.75
CA ILE A 158 -21.93 -2.85 14.01
C ILE A 158 -21.39 -2.14 12.77
N GLU A 159 -21.44 -0.81 12.86
CA GLU A 159 -20.88 0.13 11.92
C GLU A 159 -19.56 -0.44 11.38
N LYS A 160 -19.49 -0.66 10.06
CA LYS A 160 -18.29 -1.08 9.33
C LYS A 160 -17.19 -0.02 9.50
N VAL A 161 -16.61 0.08 10.69
CA VAL A 161 -15.50 0.99 10.98
C VAL A 161 -14.25 0.16 11.17
N ALA A 162 -13.98 -0.66 10.15
CA ALA A 162 -12.63 -1.07 9.80
C ALA A 162 -11.97 0.11 9.07
N VAL A 163 -11.74 1.20 9.78
CA VAL A 163 -11.02 2.34 9.21
C VAL A 163 -9.70 2.44 9.94
N THR A 164 -8.68 1.90 9.29
CA THR A 164 -7.30 2.30 9.56
C THR A 164 -7.23 3.82 9.40
N PHE A 165 -6.97 4.52 10.50
CA PHE A 165 -6.84 5.98 10.51
C PHE A 165 -5.37 6.34 10.48
N GLY A 166 -4.87 6.60 9.26
CA GLY A 166 -3.55 7.20 9.08
C GLY A 166 -3.65 8.72 9.06
N VAL A 167 -3.11 9.41 10.07
CA VAL A 167 -3.14 10.87 10.24
C VAL A 167 -2.47 11.55 9.06
N GLN A 168 -1.23 11.19 8.74
CA GLN A 168 -0.51 11.77 7.59
C GLN A 168 -1.31 11.60 6.29
N ARG A 169 -1.80 10.39 6.03
CA ARG A 169 -2.59 10.08 4.83
C ARG A 169 -3.90 10.86 4.79
N TRP A 170 -4.52 11.13 5.95
CA TRP A 170 -5.74 11.91 6.05
C TRP A 170 -5.47 13.39 5.80
N LEU A 171 -4.42 13.97 6.39
CA LEU A 171 -3.96 15.34 6.11
C LEU A 171 -3.69 15.52 4.61
N GLN A 172 -2.89 14.63 4.01
CA GLN A 172 -2.62 14.60 2.57
C GLN A 172 -3.86 14.45 1.69
N LYS A 173 -4.96 13.90 2.21
CA LYS A 173 -6.23 13.81 1.50
C LYS A 173 -7.00 15.11 1.60
N ILE A 174 -7.03 15.75 2.77
CA ILE A 174 -7.65 17.07 2.96
C ILE A 174 -6.99 18.07 2.02
N THR A 175 -5.67 18.13 2.00
CA THR A 175 -4.86 19.10 1.23
C THR A 175 -4.63 18.71 -0.23
N SER A 176 -5.32 17.67 -0.73
CA SER A 176 -4.95 17.12 -2.05
C SER A 176 -5.14 18.14 -3.18
N VAL A 177 -6.11 19.05 -3.08
CA VAL A 177 -6.37 20.05 -4.13
C VAL A 177 -5.22 21.05 -4.21
N THR A 178 -4.76 21.54 -3.07
CA THR A 178 -3.57 22.39 -2.96
C THR A 178 -2.34 21.69 -3.50
N ARG A 179 -2.12 20.43 -3.14
CA ARG A 179 -1.01 19.64 -3.69
C ARG A 179 -1.11 19.45 -5.19
N ASP A 180 -2.29 19.14 -5.72
CA ASP A 180 -2.50 18.98 -7.16
C ASP A 180 -2.24 20.32 -7.87
N HIS A 181 -2.66 21.46 -7.30
CA HIS A 181 -2.35 22.79 -7.81
C HIS A 181 -0.84 23.05 -7.84
N LEU A 182 -0.13 22.77 -6.75
CA LEU A 182 1.33 22.95 -6.66
C LEU A 182 2.06 22.06 -7.68
N GLN A 183 1.60 20.84 -7.92
CA GLN A 183 2.15 19.95 -8.95
C GLN A 183 1.91 20.48 -10.36
N ILE A 184 0.71 20.99 -10.65
CA ILE A 184 0.39 21.63 -11.93
C ILE A 184 1.27 22.88 -12.14
N ALA A 185 1.37 23.74 -11.13
CA ALA A 185 2.23 24.92 -11.17
C ALA A 185 3.69 24.54 -11.41
N THR A 186 4.18 23.51 -10.72
CA THR A 186 5.54 22.98 -10.92
C THR A 186 5.74 22.46 -12.35
N ALA A 187 4.75 21.77 -12.92
CA ALA A 187 4.82 21.26 -14.28
C ALA A 187 4.86 22.40 -15.32
N ILE A 188 4.02 23.44 -15.14
CA ILE A 188 3.97 24.61 -16.03
C ILE A 188 5.27 25.42 -15.96
N LEU A 189 5.86 25.56 -14.77
CA LEU A 189 7.10 26.31 -14.58
C LEU A 189 8.36 25.49 -14.91
N SER A 190 8.22 24.17 -15.08
CA SER A 190 9.34 23.29 -15.37
C SER A 190 9.77 23.43 -16.82
N ALA A 191 11.01 23.84 -17.06
CA ALA A 191 11.61 23.90 -18.40
C ALA A 191 11.59 22.55 -19.15
N ARG A 192 11.41 21.42 -18.44
CA ARG A 192 11.34 20.07 -19.02
C ARG A 192 9.91 19.61 -19.31
N MET A 193 8.92 20.10 -18.56
CA MET A 193 7.53 19.67 -18.70
C MET A 193 6.68 20.69 -19.45
N ALA A 194 6.97 21.99 -19.35
CA ALA A 194 6.26 23.03 -20.07
C ALA A 194 6.22 22.78 -21.59
N PRO A 195 7.30 22.34 -22.26
CA PRO A 195 7.24 22.01 -23.68
C PRO A 195 6.25 20.88 -24.02
N LEU A 196 5.93 19.97 -23.09
CA LEU A 196 4.92 18.92 -23.31
C LEU A 196 3.48 19.47 -23.29
N LEU A 197 3.28 20.67 -22.76
CA LEU A 197 1.99 21.36 -22.81
C LEU A 197 1.81 22.14 -24.12
N GLU A 198 2.92 22.54 -24.74
CA GLU A 198 2.95 23.25 -26.02
C GLU A 198 3.02 22.30 -27.22
N THR A 199 3.74 21.18 -27.07
CA THR A 199 3.89 20.16 -28.11
C THR A 199 2.99 18.98 -27.79
N SER A 200 2.15 18.56 -28.74
CA SER A 200 1.35 17.35 -28.59
C SER A 200 2.26 16.13 -28.71
N PRO A 201 2.56 15.39 -27.62
CA PRO A 201 3.40 14.21 -27.74
C PRO A 201 2.69 13.15 -28.58
N THR A 202 3.44 12.43 -29.41
CA THR A 202 2.92 11.25 -30.08
C THR A 202 2.67 10.15 -29.05
N VAL A 203 1.41 9.83 -28.80
CA VAL A 203 1.02 8.76 -27.89
C VAL A 203 0.86 7.47 -28.67
N ARG A 204 1.63 6.44 -28.31
CA ARG A 204 1.51 5.09 -28.84
C ARG A 204 0.98 4.14 -27.77
N ALA A 205 -0.14 3.48 -28.06
CA ALA A 205 -0.65 2.44 -27.18
C ALA A 205 0.22 1.18 -27.29
N VAL A 206 0.56 0.59 -26.13
CA VAL A 206 1.23 -0.70 -26.02
C VAL A 206 0.25 -1.68 -25.41
N TYR A 207 -0.01 -2.77 -26.11
CA TYR A 207 -0.98 -3.77 -25.68
C TYR A 207 -0.26 -4.97 -25.06
N ALA A 208 -0.66 -5.30 -23.84
CA ALA A 208 -0.27 -6.56 -23.20
C ALA A 208 -0.92 -7.73 -23.93
N LYS A 209 -0.12 -8.73 -24.30
CA LYS A 209 -0.66 -10.00 -24.80
C LYS A 209 -1.15 -10.83 -23.61
N ALA A 210 -2.40 -11.24 -23.65
CA ALA A 210 -2.91 -12.31 -22.80
C ALA A 210 -2.54 -13.65 -23.45
N ASN A 211 -2.06 -14.58 -22.64
CA ASN A 211 -1.87 -15.96 -23.06
C ASN A 211 -2.62 -16.86 -22.06
N PRO A 212 -3.86 -17.25 -22.38
CA PRO A 212 -4.59 -18.20 -21.54
C PRO A 212 -3.76 -19.45 -21.37
N GLN A 213 -3.50 -19.81 -20.12
CA GLN A 213 -2.79 -21.03 -19.79
C GLN A 213 -3.53 -21.77 -18.69
N ASP A 214 -3.75 -23.04 -18.98
CA ASP A 214 -4.23 -24.01 -18.03
C ASP A 214 -3.03 -24.53 -17.24
N TYR A 215 -3.12 -24.50 -15.92
CA TYR A 215 -2.11 -25.11 -15.06
C TYR A 215 -2.73 -26.18 -14.18
N VAL A 216 -1.96 -27.24 -13.94
CA VAL A 216 -2.37 -28.36 -13.10
C VAL A 216 -1.85 -28.13 -11.70
N VAL A 217 -2.77 -28.07 -10.74
CA VAL A 217 -2.41 -28.05 -9.32
C VAL A 217 -2.51 -29.47 -8.79
N SER A 218 -1.37 -30.04 -8.39
CA SER A 218 -1.29 -31.36 -7.75
C SER A 218 -0.18 -31.39 -6.70
N GLU A 219 -0.30 -32.29 -5.73
CA GLU A 219 0.71 -32.45 -4.66
C GLU A 219 2.07 -32.78 -5.26
N LYS A 220 2.09 -33.67 -6.25
CA LYS A 220 3.30 -34.04 -6.99
C LYS A 220 3.96 -32.83 -7.65
N HIS A 221 3.19 -32.03 -8.39
CA HIS A 221 3.76 -30.88 -9.11
C HIS A 221 4.35 -29.83 -8.17
N VAL A 222 3.73 -29.62 -7.01
CA VAL A 222 4.22 -28.72 -5.97
C VAL A 222 5.50 -29.28 -5.33
N ALA A 223 5.52 -30.57 -4.98
CA ALA A 223 6.70 -31.22 -4.43
C ALA A 223 7.89 -31.18 -5.41
N ASP A 224 7.67 -31.54 -6.68
CA ASP A 224 8.68 -31.48 -7.73
C ASP A 224 9.25 -30.06 -7.88
N THR A 225 8.39 -29.04 -7.80
CA THR A 225 8.81 -27.63 -7.88
C THR A 225 9.68 -27.21 -6.69
N LEU A 226 9.33 -27.67 -5.48
CA LEU A 226 10.12 -27.40 -4.27
C LEU A 226 11.49 -28.11 -4.32
N ILE A 227 11.52 -29.36 -4.79
CA ILE A 227 12.75 -30.13 -4.99
C ILE A 227 13.63 -29.42 -6.04
N LEU A 228 13.04 -29.00 -7.16
CA LEU A 228 13.74 -28.21 -8.19
C LEU A 228 14.27 -26.87 -7.68
N ALA A 229 13.64 -26.29 -6.66
CA ALA A 229 14.12 -25.08 -6.00
C ALA A 229 15.25 -25.34 -5.01
N GLY A 230 15.50 -26.60 -4.62
CA GLY A 230 16.58 -27.01 -3.73
C GLY A 230 16.13 -27.55 -2.36
N GLU A 231 14.85 -27.85 -2.16
CA GLU A 231 14.42 -28.63 -0.98
C GLU A 231 14.88 -30.09 -1.09
N ALA A 232 15.21 -30.70 0.04
CA ALA A 232 15.56 -32.12 0.08
C ALA A 232 14.32 -32.97 -0.20
N GLU A 233 14.49 -33.99 -1.05
CA GLU A 233 13.45 -34.98 -1.28
C GLU A 233 13.19 -35.76 0.02
N GLY A 234 11.92 -35.86 0.42
CA GLY A 234 11.55 -36.52 1.67
C GLY A 234 10.10 -36.28 2.08
N GLU A 235 9.76 -36.73 3.29
CA GLU A 235 8.39 -36.63 3.79
C GLU A 235 7.97 -35.19 4.10
N GLU A 236 8.90 -34.34 4.51
CA GLU A 236 8.60 -32.93 4.81
C GLU A 236 8.11 -32.15 3.59
N VAL A 237 8.76 -32.32 2.42
CA VAL A 237 8.35 -31.61 1.20
C VAL A 237 7.01 -32.10 0.69
N ARG A 238 6.72 -33.40 0.84
CA ARG A 238 5.40 -33.99 0.55
C ARG A 238 4.33 -33.42 1.46
N GLN A 239 4.59 -33.34 2.76
CA GLN A 239 3.65 -32.77 3.72
C GLN A 239 3.37 -31.28 3.44
N LEU A 240 4.39 -30.51 3.10
CA LEU A 240 4.24 -29.10 2.71
C LEU A 240 3.41 -28.96 1.42
N ALA A 241 3.68 -29.80 0.41
CA ALA A 241 2.92 -29.83 -0.83
C ALA A 241 1.44 -30.16 -0.60
N LYS A 242 1.17 -31.18 0.23
CA LYS A 242 -0.18 -31.57 0.63
C LYS A 242 -0.94 -30.45 1.34
N MET A 243 -0.30 -29.78 2.30
CA MET A 243 -0.89 -28.64 2.99
C MET A 243 -1.23 -27.50 2.02
N PHE A 244 -0.33 -27.20 1.09
CA PHE A 244 -0.54 -26.17 0.09
C PHE A 244 -1.73 -26.49 -0.82
N VAL A 245 -1.80 -27.71 -1.35
CA VAL A 245 -2.90 -28.16 -2.22
C VAL A 245 -4.23 -28.16 -1.46
N GLN A 246 -4.26 -28.65 -0.22
CA GLN A 246 -5.46 -28.63 0.62
C GLN A 246 -5.96 -27.21 0.89
N TRP A 247 -5.05 -26.29 1.19
CA TRP A 247 -5.40 -24.88 1.37
C TRP A 247 -5.98 -24.27 0.08
N MET A 248 -5.35 -24.52 -1.07
CA MET A 248 -5.85 -24.08 -2.38
C MET A 248 -7.26 -24.60 -2.65
N LYS A 249 -7.53 -25.88 -2.36
CA LYS A 249 -8.88 -26.47 -2.44
C LYS A 249 -9.88 -25.70 -1.57
N THR A 250 -9.57 -25.44 -0.29
CA THR A 250 -10.47 -24.70 0.62
C THR A 250 -10.78 -23.26 0.18
N ARG A 251 -9.89 -22.64 -0.60
CA ARG A 251 -10.08 -21.27 -1.11
C ARG A 251 -10.88 -21.24 -2.41
N ASN A 252 -10.71 -22.24 -3.27
CA ASN A 252 -11.36 -22.35 -4.57
C ASN A 252 -12.79 -22.91 -4.52
N THR A 253 -13.19 -23.60 -3.44
CA THR A 253 -14.59 -24.03 -3.21
C THR A 253 -15.61 -22.88 -3.20
N ARG A 254 -15.16 -21.61 -3.10
CA ARG A 254 -16.03 -20.43 -3.26
C ARG A 254 -16.39 -20.08 -4.72
N LYS A 255 -15.78 -20.74 -5.72
CA LYS A 255 -15.98 -20.40 -7.14
C LYS A 255 -16.31 -21.58 -8.06
N VAL A 256 -15.96 -22.82 -7.70
CA VAL A 256 -16.20 -24.01 -8.56
C VAL A 256 -16.53 -25.23 -7.69
N PRO A 257 -17.52 -26.08 -8.05
CA PRO A 257 -17.71 -27.38 -7.42
C PRO A 257 -16.49 -28.26 -7.71
N VAL A 258 -15.70 -28.57 -6.68
CA VAL A 258 -14.56 -29.49 -6.77
C VAL A 258 -15.13 -30.91 -6.96
N PRO A 259 -14.75 -31.66 -8.01
CA PRO A 259 -15.12 -33.08 -8.14
C PRO A 259 -14.52 -33.89 -6.98
N PRO A 260 -15.20 -34.93 -6.47
CA PRO A 260 -14.93 -35.42 -5.12
C PRO A 260 -13.65 -36.27 -4.95
N GLU A 261 -12.89 -36.61 -6.00
CA GLU A 261 -11.92 -37.71 -5.89
C GLU A 261 -10.54 -37.47 -6.54
N ASP A 262 -10.31 -36.40 -7.32
CA ASP A 262 -9.01 -36.17 -7.95
C ASP A 262 -8.03 -35.36 -7.07
N GLU A 263 -6.81 -35.91 -6.91
CA GLU A 263 -5.66 -35.26 -6.26
C GLU A 263 -5.13 -34.05 -7.05
N SER A 264 -5.57 -33.89 -8.29
CA SER A 264 -5.19 -32.78 -9.17
C SER A 264 -6.41 -32.10 -9.78
N TRP A 265 -6.35 -30.78 -9.97
CA TRP A 265 -7.31 -30.07 -10.81
C TRP A 265 -6.58 -29.13 -11.76
N THR A 266 -7.23 -28.86 -12.90
CA THR A 266 -6.78 -27.85 -13.85
C THR A 266 -7.46 -26.52 -13.52
N GLU A 267 -6.68 -25.46 -13.37
CA GLU A 267 -7.18 -24.10 -13.24
C GLU A 267 -6.80 -23.33 -14.50
N SER A 268 -7.82 -22.80 -15.18
CA SER A 268 -7.61 -21.92 -16.33
C SER A 268 -7.41 -20.51 -15.84
N SER A 269 -6.32 -19.87 -16.26
CA SER A 269 -6.10 -18.47 -15.96
C SER A 269 -5.71 -17.67 -17.19
N GLU A 270 -6.32 -16.49 -17.32
CA GLU A 270 -5.87 -15.48 -18.26
C GLU A 270 -4.58 -14.83 -17.71
N ASN A 271 -3.45 -15.49 -17.92
CA ASN A 271 -2.15 -14.92 -17.62
C ASN A 271 -1.87 -13.80 -18.63
N ALA A 272 -2.03 -12.56 -18.19
CA ALA A 272 -1.63 -11.39 -18.95
C ALA A 272 -0.20 -10.99 -18.61
N ILE A 273 0.59 -10.65 -19.63
CA ILE A 273 1.81 -9.87 -19.43
C ILE A 273 1.38 -8.55 -18.79
N HIS A 274 1.95 -8.17 -17.64
CA HIS A 274 1.60 -6.89 -17.03
C HIS A 274 2.10 -5.72 -17.88
N CYS A 275 1.44 -4.56 -17.75
CA CYS A 275 1.76 -3.38 -18.53
C CYS A 275 3.21 -2.92 -18.36
N GLU A 276 3.79 -3.11 -17.18
CA GLU A 276 5.19 -2.86 -16.86
C GLU A 276 6.13 -3.64 -17.78
N CYS A 277 5.92 -4.97 -17.88
CA CYS A 277 6.72 -5.86 -18.71
C CYS A 277 6.45 -5.63 -20.21
N ALA A 278 5.21 -5.32 -20.60
CA ALA A 278 4.89 -4.98 -21.98
C ALA A 278 5.62 -3.70 -22.45
N LEU A 279 5.61 -2.65 -21.61
CA LEU A 279 6.34 -1.41 -21.86
C LEU A 279 7.86 -1.64 -21.90
N LEU A 280 8.39 -2.47 -20.99
CA LEU A 280 9.81 -2.83 -20.99
C LEU A 280 10.23 -3.50 -22.31
N THR A 281 9.44 -4.43 -22.82
CA THR A 281 9.71 -5.10 -24.10
C THR A 281 9.73 -4.11 -25.27
N GLU A 282 8.80 -3.15 -25.29
CA GLU A 282 8.80 -2.12 -26.34
C GLU A 282 9.99 -1.16 -26.21
N LEU A 283 10.33 -0.71 -24.99
CA LEU A 283 11.52 0.12 -24.77
C LEU A 283 12.81 -0.62 -25.14
N HIS A 284 12.89 -1.93 -24.87
CA HIS A 284 14.02 -2.75 -25.28
C HIS A 284 14.18 -2.75 -26.82
N LYS A 285 13.08 -2.93 -27.56
CA LYS A 285 13.11 -2.87 -29.04
C LYS A 285 13.60 -1.52 -29.54
N LEU A 286 13.02 -0.42 -29.03
CA LEU A 286 13.42 0.93 -29.42
C LEU A 286 14.91 1.20 -29.10
N SER A 287 15.39 0.71 -27.96
CA SER A 287 16.80 0.80 -27.60
C SER A 287 17.71 0.02 -28.55
N LEU A 288 17.31 -1.16 -29.02
CA LEU A 288 18.06 -1.93 -30.01
C LEU A 288 18.08 -1.25 -31.38
N GLU A 289 17.03 -0.51 -31.72
CA GLU A 289 16.94 0.33 -32.93
C GLU A 289 17.76 1.62 -32.81
N GLY A 290 18.47 1.83 -31.69
CA GLY A 290 19.29 3.02 -31.46
C GLY A 290 18.50 4.27 -31.09
N GLN A 291 17.21 4.14 -30.75
CA GLN A 291 16.42 5.28 -30.31
C GLN A 291 16.78 5.68 -28.87
N PRO A 292 16.93 6.99 -28.58
CA PRO A 292 17.15 7.45 -27.22
C PRO A 292 15.90 7.18 -26.37
N ILE A 293 16.08 6.49 -25.24
CA ILE A 293 15.00 6.19 -24.30
C ILE A 293 15.26 6.85 -22.95
N ILE A 294 14.20 7.33 -22.30
CA ILE A 294 14.23 7.66 -20.87
C ILE A 294 14.14 6.34 -20.11
N GLY A 295 15.14 6.04 -19.28
CA GLY A 295 15.23 4.80 -18.50
C GLY A 295 14.22 4.69 -17.34
N TYR A 296 12.98 5.13 -17.53
CA TYR A 296 11.96 5.13 -16.50
C TYR A 296 10.57 4.78 -17.06
N ILE A 297 9.91 3.82 -16.43
CA ILE A 297 8.52 3.44 -16.70
C ILE A 297 7.63 3.93 -15.55
N GLY A 298 6.77 4.90 -15.87
CA GLY A 298 5.72 5.36 -14.97
C GLY A 298 4.44 4.54 -15.16
N VAL A 299 3.89 4.01 -14.05
CA VAL A 299 2.63 3.26 -14.02
C VAL A 299 1.71 3.80 -12.92
N SER A 300 0.40 3.63 -13.09
CA SER A 300 -0.62 4.17 -12.16
C SER A 300 -0.65 3.47 -10.80
N LYS A 301 -0.14 2.24 -10.72
CA LYS A 301 0.05 1.47 -9.49
C LYS A 301 1.49 1.00 -9.44
N LEU A 302 2.05 0.85 -8.23
CA LEU A 302 3.38 0.27 -8.07
C LEU A 302 3.42 -1.12 -8.72
N PRO A 303 4.55 -1.52 -9.33
CA PRO A 303 4.73 -2.87 -9.86
C PRO A 303 4.53 -3.97 -8.82
N CYS A 304 4.01 -5.11 -9.26
CA CYS A 304 3.97 -6.33 -8.46
C CYS A 304 5.38 -6.90 -8.23
N ALA A 305 5.53 -7.85 -7.30
CA ALA A 305 6.82 -8.46 -6.97
C ALA A 305 7.47 -9.16 -8.18
N LEU A 306 6.69 -9.83 -9.04
CA LEU A 306 7.21 -10.51 -10.22
C LEU A 306 7.73 -9.53 -11.27
N CYS A 307 6.99 -8.45 -11.56
CA CYS A 307 7.47 -7.38 -12.42
C CYS A 307 8.76 -6.77 -11.87
N HIS A 308 8.81 -6.50 -10.57
CA HIS A 308 10.00 -5.93 -9.93
C HIS A 308 11.23 -6.84 -10.06
N LEU A 309 11.09 -8.13 -9.75
CA LEU A 309 12.15 -9.13 -9.91
C LEU A 309 12.60 -9.27 -11.36
N TYR A 310 11.65 -9.30 -12.31
CA TYR A 310 11.98 -9.36 -13.73
C TYR A 310 12.81 -8.15 -14.17
N PHE A 311 12.44 -6.94 -13.75
CA PHE A 311 13.21 -5.72 -14.02
C PHE A 311 14.62 -5.77 -13.41
N GLU A 312 14.76 -6.33 -12.21
CA GLU A 312 16.07 -6.52 -11.58
C GLU A 312 16.97 -7.46 -12.41
N CYS A 313 16.44 -8.61 -12.81
CA CYS A 313 17.15 -9.56 -13.68
C CYS A 313 17.51 -8.94 -15.03
N TYR A 314 16.54 -8.26 -15.67
CA TYR A 314 16.74 -7.59 -16.94
C TYR A 314 17.91 -6.59 -16.86
N ARG A 315 17.89 -5.67 -15.89
CA ARG A 315 18.99 -4.70 -15.70
C ARG A 315 20.34 -5.38 -15.49
N LYS A 316 20.39 -6.43 -14.66
CA LYS A 316 21.62 -7.18 -14.40
C LYS A 316 22.19 -7.83 -15.66
N ILE A 317 21.33 -8.41 -16.51
CA ILE A 317 21.76 -9.15 -17.70
C ILE A 317 22.08 -8.23 -18.87
N THR A 318 21.29 -7.17 -19.08
CA THR A 318 21.45 -6.28 -20.24
C THR A 318 22.30 -5.05 -19.95
N GLY A 319 22.63 -4.78 -18.67
CA GLY A 319 23.35 -3.57 -18.26
C GLY A 319 22.56 -2.28 -18.42
N THR A 320 21.24 -2.36 -18.61
CA THR A 320 20.40 -1.18 -18.82
C THR A 320 20.01 -0.50 -17.51
N VAL A 321 19.62 0.78 -17.60
CA VAL A 321 19.19 1.58 -16.45
C VAL A 321 17.66 1.75 -16.35
N ILE A 322 16.89 0.94 -17.08
CA ILE A 322 15.41 1.07 -17.10
C ILE A 322 14.83 0.70 -15.72
N THR A 323 14.11 1.63 -15.12
CA THR A 323 13.61 1.55 -13.75
C THR A 323 12.12 1.87 -13.65
N THR A 324 11.54 1.53 -12.50
CA THR A 324 10.18 1.89 -12.07
C THR A 324 10.27 2.51 -10.67
N LEU A 325 9.18 3.11 -10.18
CA LEU A 325 9.16 3.77 -8.86
C LEU A 325 9.44 2.82 -7.67
N GLY A 326 9.26 1.51 -7.83
CA GLY A 326 9.45 0.53 -6.77
C GLY A 326 8.55 -0.69 -6.93
N THR A 327 8.07 -1.26 -5.82
CA THR A 327 7.11 -2.37 -5.81
C THR A 327 6.17 -2.27 -4.61
N HIS A 328 4.93 -2.76 -4.74
CA HIS A 328 4.05 -2.98 -3.59
C HIS A 328 4.24 -4.37 -2.96
N GLY A 329 5.20 -5.16 -3.44
CA GLY A 329 5.62 -6.44 -2.87
C GLY A 329 4.66 -7.63 -3.08
N ARG A 330 3.45 -7.44 -3.62
CA ARG A 330 2.50 -8.55 -3.80
C ARG A 330 2.71 -9.27 -5.11
N PHE A 331 2.48 -10.58 -5.16
CA PHE A 331 2.43 -11.32 -6.41
C PHE A 331 1.04 -11.25 -7.03
N MET A 332 0.99 -11.11 -8.34
CA MET A 332 -0.23 -11.11 -9.13
C MET A 332 -0.11 -12.17 -10.22
N LEU A 333 -1.23 -12.67 -10.77
CA LEU A 333 -1.17 -13.57 -11.94
C LEU A 333 -0.36 -12.89 -13.04
N TRP A 334 0.67 -13.55 -13.55
CA TRP A 334 1.71 -12.91 -14.37
C TRP A 334 2.15 -13.83 -15.49
N GLY A 335 2.18 -13.30 -16.71
CA GLY A 335 2.76 -13.97 -17.88
C GLY A 335 4.19 -13.54 -18.14
N THR A 336 5.03 -14.48 -18.57
CA THR A 336 6.44 -14.21 -18.90
C THR A 336 6.54 -13.39 -20.20
N PRO A 337 7.15 -12.20 -20.18
CA PRO A 337 7.40 -11.44 -21.41
C PRO A 337 8.43 -12.15 -22.30
N ALA A 338 8.41 -11.84 -23.60
CA ALA A 338 9.37 -12.35 -24.57
C ALA A 338 10.20 -11.19 -25.14
N LEU A 339 11.50 -11.24 -24.93
CA LEU A 339 12.48 -10.34 -25.53
C LEU A 339 13.05 -10.95 -26.82
N SER A 340 13.50 -10.10 -27.75
CA SER A 340 14.16 -10.56 -28.98
C SER A 340 15.61 -10.99 -28.75
N THR A 341 16.28 -10.41 -27.75
CA THR A 341 17.68 -10.73 -27.40
C THR A 341 17.82 -10.87 -25.88
N ASN A 342 18.78 -11.67 -25.43
CA ASN A 342 19.04 -11.97 -24.02
C ASN A 342 17.87 -12.60 -23.23
N ASP A 343 16.77 -12.94 -23.90
CA ASP A 343 15.54 -13.45 -23.26
C ASP A 343 15.80 -14.66 -22.38
N ASP A 344 16.50 -15.66 -22.90
CA ASP A 344 16.83 -16.89 -22.16
C ASP A 344 17.70 -16.61 -20.92
N ARG A 345 18.64 -15.67 -21.02
CA ARG A 345 19.51 -15.27 -19.90
C ARG A 345 18.73 -14.55 -18.81
N VAL A 346 17.78 -13.68 -19.20
CA VAL A 346 16.91 -12.98 -18.26
C VAL A 346 15.94 -13.96 -17.59
N LYS A 347 15.36 -14.88 -18.36
CA LYS A 347 14.47 -15.94 -17.86
C LYS A 347 15.17 -16.86 -16.88
N GLU A 348 16.40 -17.29 -17.18
CA GLU A 348 17.18 -18.13 -16.28
C GLU A 348 17.56 -17.38 -14.99
N ALA A 349 17.97 -16.12 -15.09
CA ALA A 349 18.25 -15.29 -13.91
C ALA A 349 16.99 -15.09 -13.03
N LEU A 350 15.82 -14.89 -13.66
CA LEU A 350 14.55 -14.81 -12.95
C LEU A 350 14.21 -16.14 -12.27
N ARG A 351 14.36 -17.27 -12.98
CA ARG A 351 14.11 -18.61 -12.46
C ARG A 351 14.93 -18.89 -11.19
N GLU A 352 16.22 -18.59 -11.20
CA GLU A 352 17.08 -18.79 -10.03
C GLU A 352 16.66 -17.91 -8.83
N LYS A 353 16.28 -16.66 -9.06
CA LYS A 353 15.75 -15.79 -7.99
C LYS A 353 14.42 -16.31 -7.44
N LEU A 354 13.54 -16.81 -8.30
CA LEU A 354 12.26 -17.37 -7.89
C LEU A 354 12.44 -18.64 -7.07
N LYS A 355 13.34 -19.55 -7.47
CA LYS A 355 13.71 -20.73 -6.67
C LYS A 355 14.21 -20.33 -5.29
N ALA A 356 15.18 -19.42 -5.21
CA ALA A 356 15.75 -18.96 -3.94
C ALA A 356 14.67 -18.37 -3.02
N LYS A 357 13.79 -17.53 -3.56
CA LYS A 357 12.73 -16.91 -2.77
C LYS A 357 11.64 -17.96 -2.38
N LEU A 358 11.37 -18.97 -3.21
CA LEU A 358 10.46 -20.07 -2.87
C LEU A 358 10.98 -20.86 -1.67
N LEU A 359 12.29 -21.15 -1.61
CA LEU A 359 12.89 -21.82 -0.47
C LEU A 359 12.73 -21.04 0.83
N VAL A 360 12.93 -19.71 0.77
CA VAL A 360 12.77 -18.84 1.96
C VAL A 360 11.34 -18.95 2.49
N GLU A 361 10.34 -18.81 1.62
CA GLU A 361 8.95 -18.89 2.04
C GLU A 361 8.58 -20.30 2.52
N ALA A 362 9.06 -21.35 1.85
CA ALA A 362 8.81 -22.73 2.26
C ALA A 362 9.32 -22.98 3.69
N ARG A 363 10.50 -22.46 4.04
CA ARG A 363 11.06 -22.54 5.39
C ARG A 363 10.24 -21.75 6.41
N ILE A 364 9.79 -20.54 6.06
CA ILE A 364 8.91 -19.74 6.93
C ILE A 364 7.62 -20.52 7.22
N ALA A 365 7.00 -21.11 6.20
CA ALA A 365 5.80 -21.90 6.35
C ALA A 365 6.01 -23.13 7.26
N LYS A 366 7.16 -23.80 7.18
CA LYS A 366 7.52 -24.89 8.11
C LYS A 366 7.60 -24.39 9.56
N THR A 367 8.22 -23.23 9.80
CA THR A 367 8.38 -22.68 11.16
C THR A 367 7.08 -22.14 11.77
N GLN A 368 6.12 -21.73 10.94
CA GLN A 368 4.82 -21.21 11.38
C GLN A 368 3.76 -22.30 11.59
N GLN A 369 4.09 -23.59 11.41
CA GLN A 369 3.21 -24.65 11.86
C GLN A 369 3.02 -24.55 13.38
N PRO A 370 1.78 -24.45 13.88
CA PRO A 370 1.54 -24.62 15.30
C PRO A 370 1.89 -26.07 15.64
N SER A 371 3.04 -26.27 16.28
CA SER A 371 3.40 -27.56 16.88
C SER A 371 2.26 -27.96 17.82
N SER A 372 1.48 -28.94 17.41
CA SER A 372 0.51 -29.62 18.25
C SER A 372 1.23 -30.58 19.20
N GLN A 373 2.12 -30.05 20.04
CA GLN A 373 2.62 -30.72 21.24
C GLN A 373 2.83 -29.68 22.34
N ASN A 374 2.16 -29.91 23.47
CA ASN A 374 2.28 -29.16 24.72
C ASN A 374 3.74 -28.89 25.11
N VAL A 375 4.01 -27.70 25.68
CA VAL A 375 4.63 -27.47 27.00
C VAL A 375 4.92 -25.96 27.18
N VAL A 376 4.28 -25.41 28.21
CA VAL A 376 4.79 -24.47 29.23
C VAL A 376 5.69 -23.29 28.80
N ALA A 377 5.21 -22.11 29.19
CA ALA A 377 5.95 -20.85 29.17
C ALA A 377 7.36 -20.95 29.76
N SER A 378 8.34 -20.41 29.06
CA SER A 378 9.59 -19.96 29.67
C SER A 378 10.09 -18.72 28.91
N GLN A 379 10.30 -17.67 29.69
CA GLN A 379 10.89 -16.39 29.30
C GLN A 379 12.32 -16.58 28.77
N ALA A 380 12.74 -15.75 27.81
CA ALA A 380 13.95 -14.92 27.92
C ALA A 380 14.30 -14.18 26.60
N SER A 381 14.31 -12.85 26.71
CA SER A 381 15.43 -11.95 26.34
C SER A 381 15.66 -11.49 24.89
N VAL A 382 15.40 -10.19 24.77
CA VAL A 382 15.85 -9.15 23.83
C VAL A 382 17.36 -9.16 23.54
N VAL A 383 17.76 -9.04 22.26
CA VAL A 383 18.80 -8.12 21.74
C VAL A 383 18.42 -7.71 20.32
N GLY A 384 18.38 -6.39 20.05
CA GLY A 384 17.99 -5.82 18.76
C GLY A 384 19.15 -5.54 17.80
N VAL A 385 18.82 -5.43 16.50
CA VAL A 385 19.51 -4.58 15.52
C VAL A 385 18.47 -4.01 14.55
N ALA A 386 18.67 -2.75 14.17
CA ALA A 386 17.79 -1.85 13.46
C ALA A 386 17.56 -2.17 11.97
N GLY A 387 16.40 -1.71 11.47
CA GLY A 387 16.27 -1.12 10.14
C GLY A 387 15.85 -2.05 9.00
N GLU A 388 14.63 -2.57 9.01
CA GLU A 388 14.01 -3.11 7.79
C GLU A 388 12.57 -2.65 7.63
N ASN A 389 12.29 -2.13 6.43
CA ASN A 389 10.95 -1.87 5.92
C ASN A 389 10.06 -3.06 6.25
N THR A 390 8.87 -2.81 6.78
CA THR A 390 7.89 -3.84 7.10
C THR A 390 7.41 -4.49 5.79
N VAL A 391 8.18 -5.46 5.32
CA VAL A 391 7.78 -6.41 4.30
C VAL A 391 6.75 -7.30 4.96
N ILE A 392 5.49 -7.13 4.56
CA ILE A 392 4.44 -8.10 4.90
C ILE A 392 4.95 -9.45 4.35
N PRO A 393 5.16 -10.49 5.17
CA PRO A 393 5.62 -11.78 4.68
C PRO A 393 4.57 -12.29 3.70
N LEU A 394 5.02 -12.56 2.48
CA LEU A 394 4.18 -13.07 1.41
C LEU A 394 4.09 -14.56 1.60
N THR A 395 2.92 -15.13 1.45
CA THR A 395 2.75 -16.56 1.60
C THR A 395 3.44 -17.31 0.45
N VAL A 396 3.96 -18.51 0.72
CA VAL A 396 4.42 -19.52 -0.27
C VAL A 396 3.48 -19.61 -1.49
N GLU A 397 2.20 -19.36 -1.22
CA GLU A 397 1.06 -19.35 -2.13
C GLU A 397 1.20 -18.39 -3.32
N GLU A 398 1.73 -17.20 -3.07
CA GLU A 398 1.83 -16.14 -4.06
C GLU A 398 2.99 -16.38 -5.04
N MET A 399 3.98 -17.16 -4.60
CA MET A 399 5.21 -17.46 -5.30
C MET A 399 5.13 -18.68 -6.21
N ILE A 400 4.51 -19.77 -5.77
CA ILE A 400 4.38 -21.01 -6.57
C ILE A 400 3.58 -20.73 -7.84
N ARG A 401 2.54 -19.88 -7.76
CA ARG A 401 1.77 -19.40 -8.92
C ARG A 401 2.65 -18.67 -9.96
N GLY A 402 3.72 -18.00 -9.54
CA GLY A 402 4.68 -17.34 -10.43
C GLY A 402 5.67 -18.31 -11.09
N ILE A 403 6.00 -19.43 -10.43
CA ILE A 403 6.97 -20.43 -10.90
C ILE A 403 6.33 -21.44 -11.86
N GLN A 404 5.09 -21.84 -11.62
CA GLN A 404 4.35 -22.79 -12.47
C GLN A 404 4.08 -22.22 -13.88
N ASN A 405 3.97 -20.89 -14.02
CA ASN A 405 3.81 -20.20 -15.31
C ASN A 405 5.08 -20.21 -16.19
N GLN A 406 6.22 -20.76 -15.72
CA GLN A 406 7.45 -20.89 -16.50
C GLN A 406 7.70 -22.30 -17.05
N TYR A 407 6.93 -23.31 -16.62
CA TYR A 407 7.13 -24.72 -16.98
C TYR A 407 6.00 -25.27 -17.85
N VAL A 408 5.73 -24.63 -18.99
CA VAL A 408 5.15 -25.30 -20.18
C VAL A 408 5.76 -24.67 -21.43
N ARG A 409 6.92 -25.19 -21.82
CA ARG A 409 7.37 -25.37 -23.22
C ARG A 409 8.29 -26.57 -23.28
#